data_AF-A0A3D3B1R7-F1
#
_entry.id   AF-A0A3D3B1R7-F1
#
_cell.length_a   1.000
_cell.length_b   1.000
_cell.length_c   1.000
_cell.angle_alpha   90.00
_cell.angle_beta   90.00
_cell.angle_gamma   90.00
#
_symmetry.space_group_name_H-M   'P 1'
#
loop_
_entity.id
_entity.type
_entity.pdbx_description
1 polymer ?
#
loop_
_entity_poly.entity_id
_entity_poly.type
_entity_poly.pdbx_seq_one_letter_code
_entity_poly.pdbx_strand_id
1 'polypeptide(L)'
;MIVTRMLEARGHEVVPFSDEREALAHIAADPCIEALITSAELKHISGVELCWETRLLATDKRPIYVLMMSTQYDHRSLIEALDSGADDFIGKPPLAEELYARLRAAERIASMQRELIRLATTDPLTGLCNRCGFFERATEA
;
A
#
# COMPACT_ATOMS: atom_id res chain seq x y z
N MET A 1 9.50 -10.81 -10.63
CA MET A 1 10.64 -11.65 -10.18
C MET A 1 11.80 -10.85 -9.59
N ILE A 2 12.38 -9.84 -10.26
CA ILE A 2 13.54 -9.10 -9.68
C ILE A 2 13.13 -8.33 -8.42
N VAL A 3 12.06 -7.52 -8.49
CA VAL A 3 11.55 -6.74 -7.35
C VAL A 3 11.17 -7.67 -6.20
N THR A 4 10.46 -8.77 -6.48
CA THR A 4 10.12 -9.81 -5.49
C THR A 4 11.34 -10.25 -4.68
N ARG A 5 12.43 -10.64 -5.35
CA ARG A 5 13.66 -11.07 -4.68
C ARG A 5 14.33 -9.95 -3.86
N MET A 6 14.29 -8.72 -4.34
CA MET A 6 14.83 -7.56 -3.61
C MET A 6 14.08 -7.35 -2.29
N LEU A 7 12.76 -7.47 -2.33
CA LEU A 7 11.88 -7.31 -1.17
C LEU A 7 12.04 -8.48 -0.18
N GLU A 8 11.99 -9.72 -0.66
CA GLU A 8 12.19 -10.91 0.16
C GLU A 8 13.56 -10.90 0.86
N ALA A 9 14.61 -10.42 0.19
CA ALA A 9 15.94 -10.27 0.79
C ALA A 9 15.99 -9.30 1.97
N ARG A 10 14.98 -8.44 2.14
CA ARG A 10 14.81 -7.57 3.33
C ARG A 10 13.78 -8.10 4.33
N GLY A 11 13.25 -9.31 4.11
CA GLY A 11 12.30 -9.95 5.01
C GLY A 11 10.84 -9.56 4.80
N HIS A 12 10.51 -8.92 3.67
CA HIS A 12 9.11 -8.67 3.31
C HIS A 12 8.46 -9.96 2.81
N GLU A 13 7.21 -10.19 3.21
CA GLU A 13 6.34 -11.18 2.57
C GLU A 13 5.77 -10.59 1.28
N VAL A 14 5.94 -11.30 0.16
CA VAL A 14 5.56 -10.79 -1.15
C VAL A 14 4.72 -11.81 -1.88
N VAL A 15 3.53 -11.37 -2.32
CA VAL A 15 2.66 -12.17 -3.18
C VAL A 15 2.70 -11.56 -4.60
N PRO A 16 3.46 -12.15 -5.55
CA PRO A 16 3.58 -11.60 -6.89
C PRO A 16 2.39 -11.98 -7.77
N PHE A 17 1.87 -11.02 -8.53
CA PHE A 17 0.81 -11.23 -9.51
C PHE A 17 1.29 -10.87 -10.93
N SER A 18 0.74 -11.57 -11.93
CA SER A 18 0.95 -11.24 -13.35
C SER A 18 -0.31 -10.69 -14.02
N ASP A 19 -1.44 -10.73 -13.32
CA ASP A 19 -2.75 -10.21 -13.72
C ASP A 19 -3.23 -9.21 -12.67
N GLU A 20 -3.68 -8.05 -13.13
CA GLU A 20 -4.06 -6.94 -12.26
C GLU A 20 -5.36 -7.22 -11.49
N ARG A 21 -6.26 -8.03 -12.06
CA ARG A 21 -7.54 -8.40 -11.46
C ARG A 21 -7.35 -9.41 -10.34
N GLU A 22 -6.42 -10.35 -10.51
CA GLU A 22 -6.04 -11.28 -9.44
C GLU A 22 -5.42 -10.53 -8.26
N ALA A 23 -4.56 -9.54 -8.55
CA ALA A 23 -3.98 -8.68 -7.51
C ALA A 23 -5.06 -7.92 -6.74
N LEU A 24 -6.03 -7.29 -7.42
CA LEU A 24 -7.15 -6.61 -6.77
C LEU A 24 -8.02 -7.56 -5.94
N ALA A 25 -8.35 -8.74 -6.48
CA ALA A 25 -9.12 -9.73 -5.75
C ALA A 25 -8.40 -10.18 -4.47
N HIS A 26 -7.08 -10.35 -4.53
CA HIS A 26 -6.27 -10.70 -3.37
C HIS A 26 -6.21 -9.55 -2.34
N ILE A 27 -6.01 -8.31 -2.79
CA ILE A 27 -6.07 -7.13 -1.92
C ILE A 27 -7.44 -7.03 -1.25
N ALA A 28 -8.53 -7.24 -1.98
CA ALA A 28 -9.87 -7.20 -1.40
C ALA A 28 -10.09 -8.30 -0.35
N ALA A 29 -9.56 -9.51 -0.59
CA ALA A 29 -9.75 -10.67 0.27
C ALA A 29 -8.86 -10.67 1.53
N ASP A 30 -7.65 -10.15 1.44
CA ASP A 30 -6.67 -10.21 2.52
C ASP A 30 -6.48 -8.83 3.19
N PRO A 31 -7.04 -8.59 4.39
CA PRO A 31 -6.89 -7.32 5.09
C PRO A 31 -5.46 -7.02 5.56
N CYS A 32 -4.56 -8.01 5.56
CA CYS A 32 -3.18 -7.86 6.02
C CYS A 32 -2.25 -7.21 4.98
N ILE A 33 -2.70 -6.99 3.75
CA ILE A 33 -1.88 -6.31 2.73
C ILE A 33 -1.67 -4.84 3.11
N GLU A 34 -0.41 -4.48 3.35
CA GLU A 34 0.01 -3.13 3.77
C GLU A 34 0.54 -2.26 2.62
N ALA A 35 0.97 -2.88 1.52
CA ALA A 35 1.54 -2.17 0.39
C ALA A 35 1.26 -2.87 -0.95
N LEU A 36 1.04 -2.06 -1.98
CA LEU A 36 0.99 -2.44 -3.38
C LEU A 36 2.16 -1.81 -4.12
N ILE A 37 2.97 -2.64 -4.78
CA ILE A 37 4.01 -2.18 -5.70
C ILE A 37 3.59 -2.60 -7.11
N THR A 38 3.34 -1.64 -7.99
CA THR A 38 2.78 -1.93 -9.32
C THR A 38 3.49 -1.20 -10.45
N SER A 39 3.19 -1.60 -11.68
CA SER A 39 3.62 -0.93 -12.90
C SER A 39 2.62 0.16 -13.30
N ALA A 40 3.07 1.27 -13.88
CA ALA A 40 2.19 2.19 -14.61
C ALA A 40 1.66 1.52 -15.90
N GLU A 41 2.55 0.82 -16.61
CA GLU A 41 2.23 0.10 -17.84
C GLU A 41 1.83 -1.35 -17.51
N LEU A 42 0.54 -1.65 -17.60
CA LEU A 42 -0.07 -2.94 -17.30
C LEU A 42 -0.86 -3.43 -18.52
N LYS A 43 -1.30 -4.70 -18.52
CA LYS A 43 -1.86 -5.33 -19.74
C LYS A 43 -3.34 -5.03 -19.94
N HIS A 44 -4.14 -5.13 -18.87
CA HIS A 44 -5.60 -5.11 -18.96
C HIS A 44 -6.23 -3.81 -18.46
N ILE A 45 -5.77 -3.34 -17.30
CA ILE A 45 -6.08 -2.01 -16.75
C ILE A 45 -4.77 -1.27 -16.54
N SER A 46 -4.77 0.06 -16.58
CA SER A 46 -3.57 0.85 -16.32
C SER A 46 -3.16 0.75 -14.84
N GLY A 47 -1.89 1.02 -14.53
CA GLY A 47 -1.43 1.13 -13.14
C GLY A 47 -2.15 2.22 -12.34
N VAL A 48 -2.57 3.28 -13.03
CA VAL A 48 -3.38 4.37 -12.50
C VAL A 48 -4.77 3.86 -12.09
N GLU A 49 -5.44 3.10 -12.95
CA GLU A 49 -6.73 2.48 -12.62
C GLU A 49 -6.60 1.49 -11.46
N LEU A 50 -5.56 0.65 -11.47
CA LEU A 50 -5.27 -0.27 -10.36
C LEU A 50 -5.02 0.46 -9.04
N CYS A 51 -4.32 1.59 -9.08
CA CYS A 51 -4.12 2.46 -7.91
C CYS A 51 -5.46 2.98 -7.39
N TRP A 52 -6.31 3.52 -8.28
CA TRP A 52 -7.61 4.03 -7.89
C TRP A 52 -8.50 2.95 -7.27
N GLU A 53 -8.60 1.77 -7.89
CA GLU A 53 -9.36 0.63 -7.35
C GLU A 53 -8.81 0.19 -5.98
N THR A 54 -7.49 0.18 -5.81
CA THR A 54 -6.85 -0.12 -4.51
C THR A 54 -7.22 0.93 -3.46
N ARG A 55 -7.34 2.22 -3.84
CA ARG A 55 -7.79 3.28 -2.94
C ARG A 55 -9.24 3.16 -2.52
N LEU A 56 -10.10 2.59 -3.36
CA LEU A 56 -11.49 2.27 -3.00
C LEU A 56 -11.59 1.12 -1.99
N LEU A 57 -10.61 0.21 -1.98
CA LEU A 57 -10.51 -0.89 -1.02
C LEU A 57 -9.81 -0.48 0.28
N ALA A 58 -8.95 0.54 0.24
CA ALA A 58 -8.29 1.08 1.41
C ALA A 58 -9.30 1.81 2.32
N THR A 59 -9.08 1.73 3.63
CA THR A 59 -9.87 2.46 4.64
C THR A 59 -8.94 3.12 5.64
N ASP A 60 -9.45 4.03 6.46
CA ASP A 60 -8.65 4.65 7.52
C ASP A 60 -8.01 3.61 8.46
N LYS A 61 -8.68 2.47 8.68
CA LYS A 61 -8.18 1.35 9.50
C LYS A 61 -7.24 0.42 8.75
N ARG A 62 -7.22 0.50 7.42
CA ARG A 62 -6.45 -0.35 6.51
C ARG A 62 -5.82 0.51 5.42
N PRO A 63 -4.83 1.35 5.77
CA PRO A 63 -4.08 2.09 4.78
C PRO A 63 -3.24 1.11 3.96
N ILE A 64 -3.24 1.28 2.64
CA ILE A 64 -2.41 0.51 1.72
C ILE A 64 -1.44 1.48 1.07
N TYR A 65 -0.15 1.30 1.26
CA TYR A 65 0.84 2.14 0.58
C TYR A 65 0.97 1.74 -0.90
N VAL A 66 0.83 2.67 -1.83
CA VAL A 66 0.91 2.39 -3.27
C VAL A 66 2.18 3.01 -3.86
N LEU A 67 3.12 2.16 -4.27
CA LEU A 67 4.31 2.54 -5.04
C LEU A 67 4.14 2.14 -6.50
N MET A 68 4.11 3.13 -7.38
CA MET A 68 4.02 2.89 -8.81
C MET A 68 5.40 2.95 -9.48
N MET A 69 5.63 2.10 -10.48
CA MET A 69 6.88 2.01 -11.21
C MET A 69 6.64 2.15 -12.70
N SER A 70 7.39 2.99 -13.40
CA SER A 70 7.20 3.24 -14.83
C SER A 70 8.49 3.13 -15.63
N THR A 71 8.41 2.63 -16.86
CA THR A 71 9.51 2.78 -17.84
C THR A 71 9.53 4.19 -18.44
N GLN A 72 8.36 4.83 -18.52
CA GLN A 72 8.21 6.24 -18.88
C GLN A 72 8.28 7.09 -17.61
N TYR A 73 9.50 7.48 -17.24
CA TYR A 73 9.76 8.30 -16.06
C TYR A 73 9.95 9.77 -16.47
N ASP A 74 8.83 10.44 -16.74
CA ASP A 74 8.78 11.87 -17.02
C ASP A 74 7.90 12.62 -16.02
N HIS A 75 7.95 13.96 -16.06
CA HIS A 75 7.18 14.79 -15.14
C HIS A 75 5.67 14.56 -15.24
N ARG A 76 5.17 14.26 -16.44
CA ARG A 76 3.74 14.06 -16.65
C ARG A 76 3.26 12.75 -16.00
N SER A 77 3.98 11.66 -16.21
CA SER A 77 3.66 10.35 -15.63
C SER A 77 3.77 10.36 -14.11
N LEU A 78 4.74 11.09 -13.56
CA LEU A 78 4.85 11.32 -12.12
C LEU A 78 3.62 12.02 -11.56
N ILE A 79 3.18 13.13 -12.17
CA ILE A 79 2.02 13.89 -11.73
C ILE A 79 0.76 13.01 -11.81
N GLU A 80 0.56 12.33 -12.93
CA GLU A 80 -0.60 11.46 -13.12
C GLU A 80 -0.65 10.31 -12.10
N ALA A 81 0.49 9.68 -11.79
CA ALA A 81 0.57 8.65 -10.76
C ALA A 81 0.19 9.20 -9.38
N LEU A 82 0.74 10.35 -8.97
CA LEU A 82 0.44 10.94 -7.66
C LEU A 82 -1.01 11.43 -7.56
N ASP A 83 -1.54 12.07 -8.62
CA ASP A 83 -2.93 12.53 -8.66
C ASP A 83 -3.93 11.37 -8.63
N SER A 84 -3.54 10.18 -9.12
CA SER A 84 -4.33 8.95 -8.97
C SER A 84 -4.35 8.36 -7.55
N GLY A 85 -3.62 9.01 -6.63
CA GLY A 85 -3.49 8.58 -5.25
C GLY A 85 -2.33 7.63 -5.00
N ALA A 86 -1.36 7.49 -5.90
CA ALA A 86 -0.13 6.77 -5.57
C ALA A 86 0.63 7.54 -4.49
N ASP A 87 1.20 6.84 -3.50
CA ASP A 87 2.01 7.50 -2.47
C ASP A 87 3.40 7.86 -2.99
N ASP A 88 3.89 7.10 -3.97
CA ASP A 88 5.22 7.29 -4.55
C ASP A 88 5.34 6.69 -5.96
N PHE A 89 6.36 7.14 -6.68
CA PHE A 89 6.62 6.80 -8.08
C PHE A 89 8.12 6.66 -8.35
N ILE A 90 8.52 5.58 -9.01
CA ILE A 90 9.92 5.32 -9.39
C ILE A 90 10.11 4.84 -10.83
N GLY A 91 11.30 5.10 -11.37
CA GLY A 91 11.70 4.60 -12.67
C GLY A 91 12.04 3.11 -12.67
N LYS A 92 11.75 2.45 -13.79
CA LYS A 92 12.18 1.07 -14.07
C LYS A 92 13.46 1.03 -14.92
N PRO A 93 14.38 0.10 -14.66
CA PRO A 93 14.40 -0.83 -13.52
C PRO A 93 14.76 -0.09 -12.21
N PRO A 94 14.13 -0.43 -11.07
CA PRO A 94 14.43 0.27 -9.82
C PRO A 94 15.83 -0.07 -9.32
N LEU A 95 16.54 0.94 -8.83
CA LEU A 95 17.75 0.73 -8.03
C LEU A 95 17.35 0.18 -6.67
N ALA A 96 18.03 -0.87 -6.21
CA ALA A 96 17.69 -1.54 -4.95
C ALA A 96 17.70 -0.54 -3.78
N GLU A 97 18.74 0.30 -3.69
CA GLU A 97 18.88 1.29 -2.62
C GLU A 97 17.75 2.32 -2.61
N GLU A 98 17.30 2.76 -3.79
CA GLU A 98 16.18 3.69 -3.94
C GLU A 98 14.88 3.04 -3.49
N LEU A 99 14.57 1.85 -4.00
CA LEU A 99 13.38 1.08 -3.61
C LEU A 99 13.35 0.88 -2.09
N TYR A 100 14.47 0.51 -1.49
CA TYR A 100 14.56 0.31 -0.04
C TYR A 100 14.41 1.60 0.74
N ALA A 101 14.93 2.72 0.24
CA ALA A 101 14.76 4.03 0.90
C ALA A 101 13.29 4.44 0.95
N ARG A 102 12.56 4.21 -0.15
CA ARG A 102 11.13 4.50 -0.27
C ARG A 102 10.28 3.59 0.59
N LEU A 103 10.59 2.29 0.63
CA LEU A 103 9.91 1.36 1.53
C LEU A 103 10.11 1.71 3.01
N ARG A 104 11.32 2.13 3.41
CA ARG A 104 11.51 2.65 4.79
C ARG A 104 10.66 3.88 5.06
N ALA A 105 10.39 4.71 4.05
CA ALA A 105 9.48 5.85 4.21
C ALA A 105 8.03 5.39 4.33
N ALA A 106 7.60 4.44 3.51
CA ALA A 106 6.30 3.79 3.58
C ALA A 106 6.03 3.19 4.97
N GLU A 107 6.99 2.41 5.50
CA GLU A 107 6.91 1.80 6.82
C GLU A 107 6.75 2.83 7.95
N ARG A 108 7.47 3.95 7.87
CA ARG A 108 7.32 5.05 8.85
C ARG A 108 5.90 5.62 8.80
N ILE A 109 5.37 5.87 7.60
CA ILE A 109 4.01 6.41 7.42
C ILE A 109 2.98 5.42 7.98
N ALA A 110 3.07 4.14 7.59
CA ALA A 110 2.18 3.09 8.07
C ALA A 110 2.26 2.91 9.59
N SER A 111 3.45 2.95 10.17
CA SER A 111 3.63 2.89 11.63
C SER A 111 3.00 4.07 12.35
N MET A 112 3.12 5.29 11.81
CA MET A 112 2.49 6.48 12.40
C MET A 112 0.97 6.39 12.32
N GLN A 113 0.42 5.95 11.19
CA GLN A 113 -1.02 5.73 11.04
C GLN A 113 -1.55 4.67 12.02
N ARG A 114 -0.87 3.53 12.14
CA ARG A 114 -1.22 2.50 13.13
C ARG A 114 -1.23 3.04 14.55
N GLU A 115 -0.24 3.85 14.91
CA GLU A 115 -0.18 4.44 16.24
C GLU A 115 -1.34 5.42 16.48
N LEU A 116 -1.70 6.24 15.49
CA LEU A 116 -2.86 7.13 15.56
C LEU A 116 -4.16 6.34 15.75
N ILE A 117 -4.37 5.26 14.98
CA ILE A 117 -5.53 4.38 15.10
C ILE A 117 -5.57 3.75 16.49
N ARG A 118 -4.42 3.26 16.99
CA ARG A 118 -4.29 2.68 18.33
C ARG A 118 -4.69 3.67 19.41
N LEU A 119 -4.15 4.89 19.37
CA LEU A 119 -4.49 5.96 20.31
C LEU A 119 -5.97 6.38 20.25
N ALA A 120 -6.56 6.36 19.04
CA ALA A 120 -7.96 6.71 18.85
C ALA A 120 -8.94 5.63 19.31
N THR A 121 -8.53 4.35 19.32
CA THR A 121 -9.43 3.20 19.57
C THR A 121 -9.11 2.42 20.85
N THR A 122 -7.97 2.67 21.48
CA THR A 122 -7.47 1.91 22.64
C THR A 122 -7.24 2.83 23.84
N ASP A 123 -7.62 2.38 25.03
CA ASP A 123 -7.32 3.04 26.30
C ASP A 123 -5.83 2.80 26.67
N PRO A 124 -5.04 3.87 26.92
CA PRO A 124 -3.60 3.73 27.14
C PRO A 124 -3.24 3.10 28.49
N LEU A 125 -4.14 3.12 29.47
CA LEU A 125 -3.88 2.57 30.80
C LEU A 125 -4.07 1.04 30.82
N THR A 126 -5.09 0.55 30.12
CA THR A 126 -5.52 -0.86 30.18
C THR A 126 -5.17 -1.65 28.94
N GLY A 127 -4.92 -1.00 27.80
CA GLY A 127 -4.74 -1.66 26.50
C GLY A 127 -6.04 -2.22 25.91
N LEU A 128 -7.19 -1.97 26.54
CA LEU A 128 -8.51 -2.38 26.05
C LEU A 128 -9.07 -1.35 25.06
N CYS A 129 -10.10 -1.72 24.31
CA CYS A 129 -10.82 -0.75 23.48
C CYS A 129 -11.37 0.38 24.35
N ASN A 130 -11.15 1.63 23.92
CA ASN A 130 -11.82 2.77 24.51
C ASN A 130 -13.29 2.82 24.03
N ARG A 131 -14.03 3.85 24.43
CA ARG A 131 -15.45 3.99 24.04
C ARG A 131 -15.65 3.95 22.52
N CYS A 132 -14.86 4.70 21.75
CA CYS A 132 -14.98 4.75 20.29
C CYS A 132 -14.69 3.36 19.69
N GLY A 133 -13.56 2.76 20.05
CA GLY A 133 -13.19 1.42 19.56
C GLY A 133 -14.18 0.33 19.96
N PHE A 134 -14.79 0.42 21.15
CA PHE A 134 -15.81 -0.53 21.59
C PHE A 134 -17.08 -0.45 20.71
N PHE A 135 -17.60 0.76 20.47
CA PHE A 135 -18.81 0.92 19.67
C PHE A 135 -18.60 0.54 18.21
N GLU A 136 -17.45 0.88 17.62
CA GLU A 136 -17.11 0.48 16.26
C GLU A 136 -17.08 -1.05 16.11
N ARG A 137 -16.41 -1.75 17.03
CA ARG A 137 -16.36 -3.22 17.00
C ARG A 137 -17.72 -3.87 17.26
N ALA A 138 -18.55 -3.25 18.10
CA ALA A 138 -19.90 -3.76 18.38
C ALA A 138 -20.85 -3.60 17.19
N THR A 139 -20.60 -2.67 16.28
CA THR A 139 -21.37 -2.52 15.03
C THR A 139 -20.89 -3.40 13.89
N GLU A 140 -19.65 -3.90 13.95
CA GLU A 140 -19.04 -4.79 12.96
C GLU A 140 -19.33 -6.30 13.22
N ALA A 141 -19.94 -6.63 14.37
CA ALA A 141 -20.26 -8.00 14.82
C ALA A 141 -21.76 -8.32 14.68
#